data_AF-A0A075H8E1-F1
#
_entry.id   AF-A0A075H8E1-F1
#
_cell.length_a   1.000
_cell.length_b   1.000
_cell.length_c   1.000
_cell.angle_alpha   90.00
_cell.angle_beta   90.00
_cell.angle_gamma   90.00
#
_symmetry.space_group_name_H-M   'P 1'
#
loop_
_entity.id
_entity.type
_entity.pdbx_description
1 polymer ?
#
loop_
_entity_poly.entity_id
_entity_poly.type
_entity_poly.pdbx_seq_one_letter_code
_entity_poly.pdbx_strand_id
1 'polypeptide(L)' 'MVRLKNDIEYRGKMTNVDAYMNVILNDAEEFADGSLSANFGKVVIRGNNVLFINIRPDILM' A
#
# COMPACT_ATOMS: atom_id res chain seq x y z
N MET A 1 4.16 -2.94 0.24
CA MET A 1 3.56 -2.23 1.37
C MET A 1 3.73 -0.74 1.17
N VAL A 2 2.68 0.04 1.39
CA VAL A 2 2.69 1.50 1.32
C VAL A 2 2.36 2.03 2.71
N ARG A 3 3.28 2.75 3.34
CA ARG A 3 3.00 3.42 4.62
C ARG A 3 2.61 4.86 4.37
N LEU A 4 1.53 5.30 4.99
CA LEU A 4 1.05 6.67 4.93
C LEU A 4 1.70 7.52 6.03
N LYS A 5 1.59 8.85 5.87
CA LYS A 5 2.10 9.83 6.85
C LYS A 5 1.43 9.77 8.22
N ASN A 6 0.25 9.16 8.31
CA ASN A 6 -0.51 8.97 9.55
C ASN A 6 -0.36 7.55 10.12
N ASP A 7 0.75 6.88 9.81
CA ASP A 7 1.11 5.55 10.31
C ASP A 7 0.23 4.36 9.88
N ILE A 8 -0.81 4.61 9.07
CA ILE A 8 -1.58 3.55 8.41
C ILE A 8 -0.73 2.88 7.33
N GLU A 9 -0.80 1.55 7.28
CA GLU A 9 -0.14 0.74 6.24
C GLU A 9 -1.17 0.06 5.34
N TYR A 10 -0.99 0.19 4.03
CA TYR A 10 -1.68 -0.64 3.06
C TYR A 10 -0.72 -1.72 2.54
N ARG A 11 -1.16 -2.97 2.61
CA ARG A 11 -0.43 -4.14 2.10
C ARG A 11 -1.26 -4.76 1.00
N GLY A 12 -0.63 -5.05 -0.13
CA GLY A 12 -1.30 -5.59 -1.31
C GLY A 12 -0.36 -5.65 -2.50
N LYS A 13 -0.86 -6.19 -3.61
CA LYS A 13 -0.14 -6.27 -4.87
C LYS A 13 -0.21 -4.93 -5.59
N MET A 14 0.92 -4.27 -5.74
CA MET A 14 0.99 -3.04 -6.54
C MET A 14 0.79 -3.38 -8.02
N THR A 15 -0.20 -2.76 -8.65
CA THR A 15 -0.49 -2.97 -10.08
C THR A 15 -0.13 -1.79 -10.94
N ASN A 16 -0.06 -0.58 -10.37
CA ASN A 16 0.33 0.63 -11.10
C ASN A 16 0.84 1.71 -10.14
N VAL A 17 1.72 2.58 -10.65
CA VAL A 17 2.19 3.80 -10.02
C VAL A 17 2.42 4.88 -11.08
N ASP A 18 2.06 6.13 -10.79
CA ASP A 18 2.29 7.26 -11.71
C ASP A 18 3.43 8.18 -11.24
N ALA A 19 3.76 9.21 -12.04
CA ALA A 19 4.81 10.18 -11.74
C ALA A 19 4.55 11.04 -10.49
N TYR A 20 3.32 11.06 -9.98
CA TYR A 20 2.95 11.75 -8.74
C TYR A 20 2.92 10.81 -7.53
N MET A 21 3.38 9.56 -7.71
CA MET A 21 3.36 8.49 -6.71
C MET A 21 1.96 8.09 -6.26
N ASN A 22 0.92 8.34 -7.07
CA ASN A 22 -0.37 7.69 -6.83
C ASN A 22 -0.21 6.20 -7.09
N VAL A 23 -0.73 5.36 -6.19
CA VAL A 23 -0.53 3.90 -6.23
C VAL A 23 -1.87 3.20 -6.36
N ILE A 24 -1.93 2.19 -7.23
CA ILE A 24 -3.04 1.23 -7.27
C ILE A 24 -2.57 -0.09 -6.65
N LEU A 25 -3.28 -0.53 -5.62
CA LEU A 25 -3.10 -1.84 -4.99
C LEU A 25 -4.32 -2.72 -5.26
N ASN A 26 -4.07 -3.98 -5.61
CA ASN A 26 -5.03 -5.08 -5.56
C ASN A 26 -4.78 -5.93 -4.30
N ASP A 27 -5.78 -6.71 -3.91
CA ASP A 27 -5.80 -7.53 -2.69
C ASP A 27 -5.28 -6.75 -1.47
N ALA A 28 -5.78 -5.52 -1.34
CA ALA A 28 -5.32 -4.53 -0.38
C ALA A 28 -5.96 -4.74 1.00
N GLU A 29 -5.11 -4.82 2.01
CA GLU A 29 -5.41 -4.89 3.43
C GLU A 29 -4.88 -3.63 4.12
N GLU A 30 -5.66 -3.07 5.04
CA GLU A 30 -5.26 -1.94 5.88
C GLU A 30 -4.82 -2.43 7.25
N PHE A 31 -3.68 -1.90 7.70
CA PHE A 31 -3.15 -2.12 9.03
C PHE A 31 -3.04 -0.79 9.77
N ALA A 32 -3.63 -0.73 10.96
CA ALA A 32 -3.47 0.35 11.92
C ALA A 32 -2.78 -0.22 13.16
N ASP A 33 -1.72 0.45 13.62
CA ASP A 33 -0.90 0.00 14.77
C ASP A 33 -0.44 -1.48 14.67
N GLY A 34 -0.11 -1.91 13.44
CA GLY A 34 0.35 -3.26 13.16
C GLY A 34 -0.74 -4.35 13.15
N SER A 35 -2.00 -3.99 13.44
CA SER A 35 -3.15 -4.90 13.43
C SER A 35 -3.99 -4.72 12.16
N LEU A 36 -4.53 -5.82 11.63
CA LEU A 36 -5.44 -5.78 10.49
C LEU A 36 -6.71 -5.02 10.89
N SER A 37 -6.96 -3.89 10.22
CA SER A 37 -8.10 -3.00 10.44
C SER A 37 -9.24 -3.32 9.47
N ALA A 38 -8.91 -3.52 8.18
CA ALA A 38 -9.90 -3.75 7.14
C ALA A 38 -9.32 -4.44 5.89
N ASN A 39 -10.20 -5.10 5.12
CA ASN A 39 -9.90 -5.67 3.81
C ASN A 39 -10.63 -4.87 2.74
N PHE A 40 -9.87 -4.21 1.85
CA PHE A 40 -10.43 -3.32 0.83
C PHE A 40 -10.39 -3.89 -0.58
N GLY A 41 -9.59 -4.92 -0.85
CA GLY A 41 -9.46 -5.50 -2.18
C GLY A 41 -8.74 -4.55 -3.13
N LYS A 42 -9.43 -3.60 -3.76
CA LYS A 42 -8.79 -2.62 -4.68
C LYS A 42 -8.77 -1.23 -4.07
N VAL A 43 -7.59 -0.65 -3.93
CA VAL A 43 -7.37 0.68 -3.34
C VAL A 43 -6.55 1.57 -4.28
N VAL A 44 -6.93 2.83 -4.35
CA VAL A 44 -6.10 3.91 -4.93
C VAL A 44 -5.60 4.78 -3.80
N ILE A 45 -4.28 4.91 -3.68
CA ILE A 45 -3.61 5.75 -2.68
C ILE A 45 -3.08 7.00 -3.36
N ARG A 46 -3.42 8.17 -2.82
CA ARG A 46 -2.92 9.45 -3.31
C ARG A 46 -1.46 9.66 -2.90
N GLY A 47 -0.59 9.99 -3.85
CA GLY A 47 0.86 10.00 -3.64
C GLY A 47 1.36 10.97 -2.58
N ASN A 48 0.71 12.13 -2.40
CA ASN A 48 1.11 13.09 -1.36
C ASN A 48 0.86 12.58 0.08
N ASN A 49 0.08 11.50 0.25
CA ASN A 49 -0.16 10.88 1.55
C ASN A 49 0.87 9.77 1.86
N VAL A 50 1.64 9.33 0.87
CA VAL A 50 2.64 8.28 1.03
C VAL A 50 3.83 8.82 1.83
N LEU A 51 4.25 8.06 2.84
CA LEU A 51 5.49 8.28 3.58
C LEU A 51 6.63 7.49 2.91
N PHE A 52 6.42 6.19 2.70
CA PHE A 52 7.35 5.37 1.92
C PHE A 52 6.64 4.15 1.30
N ILE A 53 7.30 3.56 0.32
CA ILE A 53 6.92 2.30 -0.29
C ILE A 53 8.01 1.27 0.00
N ASN A 54 7.62 0.15 0.61
CA ASN A 54 8.47 -1.02 0.78
C ASN A 54 8.04 -2.08 -0.25
N ILE A 55 8.88 -2.26 -1.27
CA ILE A 55 8.73 -3.32 -2.28
C ILE A 55 9.47 -4.53 -1.74
N ARG A 56 8.74 -5.60 -1.44
CA ARG A 56 9.38 -6.89 -1.22
C ARG A 56 9.59 -7.51 -2.59
N PRO A 57 10.82 -7.94 -2.93
CA PRO A 57 11.00 -8.74 -4.12
C PRO A 57 10.11 -9.97 -4.00
N ASP A 58 9.44 -10.32 -5.09
CA ASP A 58 8.83 -11.65 -5.20
C ASP A 58 9.99 -12.64 -5.10
N ILE A 59 10.15 -13.27 -3.93
CA ILE A 59 11.05 -14.40 -3.79
C ILE A 59 10.40 -15.47 -4.66
N LEU A 60 10.88 -15.60 -5.89
CA LEU A 60 10.55 -16.70 -6.78
C LEU A 60 10.81 -17.99 -5.97
N MET A 61 9.74 -18.72 -5.66
CA MET A 61 9.85 -20.14 -5.38
C MET A 61 10.08 -20.89 -6.68
#